data_AF-A0A7S3B6Y1-F1
#
_entry.id   AF-A0A7S3B6Y1-F1
#
_cell.length_a   1.000
_cell.length_b   1.000
_cell.length_c   1.000
_cell.angle_alpha   90.00
_cell.angle_beta   90.00
_cell.angle_gamma   90.00
#
_symmetry.space_group_name_H-M   'P 1'
#
loop_
_entity.id
_entity.type
_entity.pdbx_description
1 polymer ?
#
loop_
_entity_poly.entity_id
_entity_poly.type
_entity_poly.pdbx_seq_one_letter_code
_entity_poly.pdbx_strand_id
1 'polypeptide(L)'
;AAAARAAAMMRGHHSFGAFGNTPRGKERLAPVDVACHLQMIQLRQVAGNAVMFRLRGDRFLYKMVRNIVGALVRVGLGELGEEEVADALARGAFERSMSVPLTAPAHGLVLHKVLYPKGEGPFDYDPQDGQLLRLPANEGAPRVAPPAHAPQGLRPWRTRVIRMAGGVGTRCLARSF
;
A
#
# COMPACT_ATOMS: atom_id res chain seq x y z
N ALA A 1 -20.23 3.66 -6.20
CA ALA A 1 -20.71 2.46 -5.48
C ALA A 1 -19.89 1.21 -5.81
N ALA A 2 -19.74 0.85 -7.10
CA ALA A 2 -18.97 -0.33 -7.52
C ALA A 2 -17.53 -0.39 -6.99
N ALA A 3 -16.78 0.72 -7.11
CA ALA A 3 -15.42 0.80 -6.58
C ALA A 3 -15.33 0.54 -5.06
N ALA A 4 -16.35 0.88 -4.27
CA ALA A 4 -16.34 0.63 -2.83
C ALA A 4 -16.56 -0.85 -2.51
N ARG A 5 -17.38 -1.56 -3.29
CA ARG A 5 -17.59 -3.01 -3.17
C ARG A 5 -16.35 -3.79 -3.57
N ALA A 6 -15.75 -3.46 -4.73
CA ALA A 6 -14.48 -4.05 -5.15
C ALA A 6 -13.36 -3.81 -4.12
N ALA A 7 -13.30 -2.62 -3.53
CA ALA A 7 -12.35 -2.33 -2.45
C ALA A 7 -12.59 -3.21 -1.21
N ALA A 8 -13.85 -3.44 -0.84
CA ALA A 8 -14.17 -4.31 0.30
C ALA A 8 -13.69 -5.76 0.09
N MET A 9 -13.77 -6.29 -1.14
CA MET A 9 -13.28 -7.63 -1.49
C MET A 9 -11.76 -7.78 -1.32
N MET A 10 -11.00 -6.70 -1.50
CA MET A 10 -9.55 -6.70 -1.33
C MET A 10 -9.09 -6.77 0.14
N ARG A 11 -9.99 -6.62 1.12
CA ARG A 11 -9.61 -6.67 2.54
C ARG A 11 -9.28 -8.10 2.98
N GLY A 12 -8.34 -8.24 3.89
CA GLY A 12 -7.90 -9.53 4.42
C GLY A 12 -6.58 -10.00 3.82
N HIS A 13 -6.32 -11.31 3.93
CA HIS A 13 -5.09 -11.94 3.45
C HIS A 13 -5.30 -12.46 2.04
N HIS A 14 -4.56 -11.90 1.08
CA HIS A 14 -4.67 -12.28 -0.33
C HIS A 14 -3.30 -12.31 -0.99
N SER A 15 -3.21 -13.08 -2.08
CA SER A 15 -2.09 -12.98 -3.00
C SER A 15 -2.29 -11.74 -3.87
N PHE A 16 -1.50 -10.70 -3.62
CA PHE A 16 -1.59 -9.45 -4.39
C PHE A 16 -0.69 -9.44 -5.63
N GLY A 17 -0.31 -10.61 -6.13
CA GLY A 17 0.54 -10.76 -7.32
C GLY A 17 0.01 -9.98 -8.53
N ALA A 18 -1.32 -9.99 -8.73
CA ALA A 18 -1.98 -9.29 -9.85
C ALA A 18 -1.82 -7.77 -9.78
N PHE A 19 -1.63 -7.25 -8.57
CA PHE A 19 -1.50 -5.83 -8.30
C PHE A 19 -0.04 -5.43 -8.05
N GLY A 20 0.89 -6.38 -7.92
CA GLY A 20 2.32 -6.11 -7.81
C GLY A 20 2.99 -6.04 -9.17
N ASN A 21 4.02 -5.20 -9.30
CA ASN A 21 4.96 -5.29 -10.42
C ASN A 21 6.24 -5.99 -9.97
N THR A 22 6.90 -6.67 -10.91
CA THR A 22 8.27 -7.13 -10.69
C THR A 22 9.18 -5.92 -10.43
N PRO A 23 9.94 -5.91 -9.32
CA PRO A 23 10.92 -4.87 -9.04
C PRO A 23 11.95 -4.75 -10.17
N ARG A 24 12.53 -3.56 -10.36
CA ARG A 24 13.62 -3.34 -11.31
C ARG A 24 14.97 -3.54 -10.61
N GLY A 25 15.98 -4.02 -11.34
CA GLY A 25 17.36 -4.15 -10.84
C GLY A 25 17.65 -5.45 -10.08
N LYS A 26 18.63 -5.41 -9.16
CA LYS A 26 19.13 -6.59 -8.43
C LYS A 26 18.06 -7.28 -7.57
N GLU A 27 17.04 -6.55 -7.16
CA GLU A 27 15.91 -7.06 -6.37
C GLU A 27 15.01 -8.05 -7.14
N ARG A 28 15.14 -8.14 -8.48
CA ARG A 28 14.40 -9.09 -9.32
C ARG A 28 14.77 -10.57 -9.05
N LEU A 29 15.98 -10.81 -8.53
CA LEU A 29 16.52 -12.15 -8.32
C LEU A 29 16.01 -12.81 -7.04
N ALA A 30 15.41 -12.05 -6.12
CA ALA A 30 14.86 -12.59 -4.90
C ALA A 30 13.41 -13.04 -5.12
N PRO A 31 13.01 -14.25 -4.67
CA PRO A 31 11.60 -14.62 -4.61
C PRO A 31 10.88 -13.66 -3.67
N VAL A 32 9.91 -12.93 -4.20
CA VAL A 32 9.07 -12.01 -3.42
C VAL A 32 7.80 -12.76 -3.05
N ASP A 33 7.60 -12.97 -1.74
CA ASP A 33 6.28 -13.39 -1.25
C ASP A 33 5.24 -12.34 -1.69
N VAL A 34 4.14 -12.78 -2.27
CA VAL A 34 3.05 -11.92 -2.77
C VAL A 34 1.83 -11.87 -1.84
N ALA A 35 1.78 -12.70 -0.79
CA ALA A 35 0.71 -12.74 0.21
C ALA A 35 0.77 -11.55 1.19
N CYS A 36 -0.10 -10.56 1.03
CA CYS A 36 -0.16 -9.39 1.92
C CYS A 36 -1.48 -9.38 2.71
N HIS A 37 -1.48 -8.72 3.86
CA HIS A 37 -2.69 -8.47 4.64
C HIS A 37 -3.12 -7.00 4.51
N LEU A 38 -4.17 -6.78 3.70
CA LEU A 38 -4.81 -5.48 3.61
C LEU A 38 -5.85 -5.31 4.72
N GLN A 39 -5.46 -4.65 5.81
CA GLN A 39 -6.29 -4.46 7.00
C GLN A 39 -7.45 -3.49 6.75
N MET A 40 -7.23 -2.46 5.95
CA MET A 40 -8.24 -1.45 5.65
C MET A 40 -8.02 -0.83 4.28
N ILE A 41 -9.12 -0.58 3.60
CA ILE A 41 -9.19 0.29 2.44
C ILE A 41 -10.45 1.14 2.56
N GLN A 42 -10.29 2.45 2.46
CA GLN A 42 -11.37 3.42 2.59
C GLN A 42 -11.34 4.37 1.39
N LEU A 43 -12.53 4.62 0.85
CA LEU A 43 -12.76 5.59 -0.22
C LEU A 43 -13.57 6.73 0.39
N ARG A 44 -13.08 7.95 0.25
CA ARG A 44 -13.78 9.15 0.72
C ARG A 44 -13.78 10.19 -0.38
N GLN A 45 -14.96 10.64 -0.78
CA GLN A 45 -15.06 11.81 -1.65
C GLN A 45 -14.54 13.04 -0.90
N VAL A 46 -13.68 13.80 -1.57
CA VAL A 46 -13.15 15.08 -1.10
C VAL A 46 -13.80 16.20 -1.93
N ALA A 47 -13.41 17.46 -1.71
CA ALA A 47 -14.00 18.59 -2.42
C ALA A 47 -14.04 18.37 -3.95
N GLY A 48 -15.20 18.66 -4.55
CA GLY A 48 -15.46 18.47 -5.97
C GLY A 48 -15.47 17.00 -6.41
N ASN A 49 -14.73 16.70 -7.48
CA ASN A 49 -14.65 15.37 -8.10
C ASN A 49 -13.42 14.57 -7.65
N ALA A 50 -12.79 14.96 -6.54
CA ALA A 50 -11.65 14.24 -6.00
C ALA A 50 -12.11 13.07 -5.11
N VAL A 51 -11.41 11.94 -5.20
CA VAL A 51 -11.60 10.79 -4.30
C VAL A 51 -10.28 10.47 -3.60
N MET A 52 -10.32 10.42 -2.28
CA MET A 52 -9.20 10.00 -1.45
C MET A 52 -9.33 8.52 -1.13
N PHE A 53 -8.26 7.78 -1.41
CA PHE A 53 -8.08 6.39 -1.03
C PHE A 53 -7.15 6.33 0.18
N ARG A 54 -7.53 5.59 1.22
CA ARG A 54 -6.69 5.32 2.39
C ARG A 54 -6.55 3.82 2.56
N LEU A 55 -5.33 3.32 2.45
CA LEU A 55 -5.01 1.91 2.57
C LEU A 55 -4.14 1.70 3.81
N ARG A 56 -4.37 0.61 4.52
CA ARG A 56 -3.54 0.15 5.63
C ARG A 56 -3.31 -1.34 5.50
N GLY A 57 -2.05 -1.74 5.60
CA GLY A 57 -1.64 -3.14 5.55
C GLY A 57 -0.31 -3.35 6.25
N ASP A 58 0.05 -4.62 6.40
CA ASP A 58 1.34 -5.07 6.92
C ASP A 58 2.49 -4.72 5.97
N ARG A 59 2.31 -5.02 4.68
CA ARG A 59 3.29 -4.82 3.64
C ARG A 59 2.61 -4.50 2.32
N PHE A 60 3.38 -3.91 1.41
CA PHE A 60 2.91 -3.57 0.07
C PHE A 60 3.96 -3.98 -0.95
N LEU A 61 3.55 -4.64 -2.03
CA LEU A 61 4.43 -4.98 -3.15
C LEU A 61 4.82 -3.72 -3.93
N TYR A 62 5.86 -3.85 -4.76
CA TYR A 62 6.27 -2.76 -5.64
C TYR A 62 5.09 -2.33 -6.54
N LYS A 63 4.75 -1.03 -6.49
CA LYS A 63 3.59 -0.40 -7.17
C LYS A 63 2.20 -0.89 -6.75
N MET A 64 2.07 -1.80 -5.78
CA MET A 64 0.80 -2.41 -5.33
C MET A 64 -0.33 -1.39 -5.13
N VAL A 65 -0.10 -0.37 -4.31
CA VAL A 65 -1.14 0.62 -3.99
C VAL A 65 -1.60 1.39 -5.22
N ARG A 66 -0.68 1.74 -6.12
CA ARG A 66 -1.01 2.50 -7.33
C ARG A 66 -1.82 1.65 -8.31
N ASN A 67 -1.53 0.35 -8.39
CA ASN A 67 -2.28 -0.58 -9.22
C ASN A 67 -3.66 -0.89 -8.63
N ILE A 68 -3.77 -1.04 -7.31
CA ILE A 68 -5.07 -1.16 -6.62
C ILE A 68 -5.94 0.06 -6.90
N VAL A 69 -5.42 1.27 -6.68
CA VAL A 69 -6.17 2.51 -6.94
C VAL A 69 -6.56 2.60 -8.43
N GLY A 70 -5.66 2.26 -9.34
CA GLY A 70 -5.94 2.18 -10.77
C GLY A 70 -7.10 1.24 -11.12
N ALA A 71 -7.09 0.02 -10.58
CA ALA A 71 -8.18 -0.94 -10.76
C ALA A 71 -9.50 -0.40 -10.23
N LEU A 72 -9.51 0.15 -9.01
CA LEU A 72 -10.73 0.68 -8.39
C LEU A 72 -11.31 1.87 -9.15
N VAL A 73 -10.47 2.71 -9.76
CA VAL A 73 -10.93 3.80 -10.63
C VAL A 73 -11.59 3.23 -11.88
N ARG A 74 -10.99 2.22 -12.54
CA ARG A 74 -11.60 1.56 -13.71
C ARG A 74 -12.93 0.89 -13.37
N VAL A 75 -13.04 0.25 -12.21
CA VAL A 75 -14.33 -0.28 -11.71
C VAL A 75 -15.34 0.84 -11.49
N GLY A 76 -14.91 1.98 -10.95
CA GLY A 76 -15.75 3.16 -10.80
C GLY A 76 -16.25 3.75 -12.12
N LEU A 77 -15.46 3.63 -13.19
CA LEU A 77 -15.78 4.07 -14.55
C LEU A 77 -16.55 3.03 -15.37
N GLY A 78 -16.68 1.79 -14.87
CA GLY A 78 -17.32 0.68 -15.59
C GLY A 78 -16.43 -0.01 -16.64
N GLU A 79 -15.13 0.29 -16.67
CA GLU A 79 -14.16 -0.30 -17.60
C GLU A 79 -13.55 -1.62 -17.12
N LEU A 80 -13.85 -2.01 -15.87
CA LEU A 80 -13.40 -3.24 -15.22
C LEU A 80 -14.53 -3.75 -14.32
N GLY A 81 -14.87 -5.04 -14.42
CA GLY A 81 -15.88 -5.66 -13.57
C GLY A 81 -15.40 -5.90 -12.14
N GLU A 82 -16.34 -5.91 -11.18
CA GLU A 82 -16.04 -6.31 -9.80
C GLU A 82 -15.58 -7.78 -9.72
N GLU A 83 -16.14 -8.65 -10.56
CA GLU A 83 -15.77 -10.07 -10.68
C GLU A 83 -14.33 -10.25 -11.20
N GLU A 84 -13.91 -9.44 -12.17
CA GLU A 84 -12.53 -9.48 -12.68
C GLU A 84 -11.51 -9.13 -11.60
N VAL A 85 -11.88 -8.26 -10.65
CA VAL A 85 -11.04 -7.95 -9.48
C VAL A 85 -10.96 -9.13 -8.52
N ALA A 86 -12.09 -9.79 -8.26
CA ALA A 86 -12.15 -10.97 -7.40
C ALA A 86 -11.33 -12.14 -7.99
N ASP A 87 -11.47 -12.39 -9.29
CA ASP A 87 -10.69 -13.40 -10.01
C ASP A 87 -9.19 -13.10 -9.99
N ALA A 88 -8.82 -11.83 -10.19
CA ALA A 88 -7.43 -11.42 -10.12
C ALA A 88 -6.81 -11.61 -8.73
N LEU A 89 -7.58 -11.40 -7.65
CA LEU A 89 -7.15 -11.67 -6.28
C LEU A 89 -7.00 -13.18 -6.02
N ALA A 90 -7.95 -13.98 -6.50
CA ALA A 90 -7.93 -15.44 -6.31
C ALA A 90 -6.77 -16.11 -7.07
N ARG A 91 -6.53 -15.68 -8.31
CA ARG A 91 -5.48 -16.25 -9.19
C ARG A 91 -4.11 -15.62 -9.00
N GLY A 92 -4.05 -14.41 -8.44
CA GLY A 92 -2.82 -13.63 -8.33
C GLY A 92 -2.30 -13.10 -9.66
N ALA A 93 -3.11 -13.09 -10.73
CA ALA A 93 -2.80 -12.48 -12.03
C ALA A 93 -4.08 -12.02 -12.74
N PHE A 94 -3.96 -11.02 -13.62
CA PHE A 94 -5.04 -10.63 -14.54
C PHE A 94 -4.98 -11.49 -15.81
N GLU A 95 -6.11 -12.06 -16.22
CA GLU A 95 -6.19 -12.96 -17.38
C GLU A 95 -6.16 -12.21 -18.73
N ARG A 96 -6.55 -10.93 -18.76
CA ARG A 96 -6.54 -10.11 -19.97
C ARG A 96 -5.47 -9.03 -19.91
N SER A 97 -4.58 -9.01 -20.89
CA SER A 97 -3.54 -7.95 -21.03
C SER A 97 -4.14 -6.53 -21.12
N MET A 98 -5.37 -6.39 -21.65
CA MET A 98 -6.11 -5.12 -21.68
C MET A 98 -6.80 -4.76 -20.35
N SER A 99 -6.95 -5.70 -19.40
CA SER A 99 -7.50 -5.44 -18.06
C SER A 99 -6.42 -5.10 -17.03
N VAL A 100 -5.15 -5.01 -17.44
CA VAL A 100 -4.06 -4.56 -16.57
C VAL A 100 -4.43 -3.21 -15.94
N PRO A 101 -4.35 -3.07 -14.60
CA PRO A 101 -4.67 -1.83 -13.95
C PRO A 101 -3.75 -0.72 -14.47
N LEU A 102 -4.34 0.36 -14.96
CA LEU A 102 -3.60 1.58 -15.25
C LEU A 102 -2.95 2.02 -13.94
N THR A 103 -1.63 1.91 -13.84
CA THR A 103 -0.91 2.32 -12.63
C THR A 103 -1.23 3.79 -12.36
N ALA A 104 -1.96 4.07 -11.28
CA ALA A 104 -2.36 5.43 -10.94
C ALA A 104 -1.11 6.34 -10.85
N PRO A 105 -1.20 7.64 -11.16
CA PRO A 105 -0.05 8.54 -11.10
C PRO A 105 0.63 8.58 -9.72
N ALA A 106 1.94 8.85 -9.69
CA ALA A 106 2.72 8.83 -8.46
C ALA A 106 2.46 10.04 -7.55
N HIS A 107 2.13 11.20 -8.13
CA HIS A 107 2.02 12.47 -7.40
C HIS A 107 0.91 12.50 -6.35
N GLY A 108 -0.08 11.60 -6.45
CA GLY A 108 -1.15 11.48 -5.47
C GLY A 108 -0.79 10.62 -4.25
N LEU A 109 0.33 9.88 -4.31
CA LEU A 109 0.70 8.85 -3.32
C LEU A 109 1.54 9.44 -2.20
N VAL A 110 1.06 9.34 -0.96
CA VAL A 110 1.80 9.74 0.23
C VAL A 110 1.77 8.64 1.29
N LEU A 111 2.92 8.37 1.91
CA LEU A 111 2.98 7.57 3.13
C LEU A 111 2.50 8.43 4.29
N HIS A 112 1.40 8.05 4.92
CA HIS A 112 0.75 8.87 5.95
C HIS A 112 1.22 8.53 7.36
N LYS A 113 1.34 7.23 7.70
CA LYS A 113 1.76 6.79 9.03
C LYS A 113 2.40 5.42 8.97
N VAL A 114 3.41 5.18 9.80
CA VAL A 114 3.93 3.84 10.08
C VAL A 114 3.64 3.55 11.55
N LEU A 115 3.03 2.40 11.82
CA LEU A 115 2.73 1.94 13.17
C LEU A 115 3.78 0.93 13.60
N TYR A 116 4.34 1.18 14.77
CA TYR A 116 5.28 0.31 15.46
C TYR A 116 4.59 -0.25 16.71
N PRO A 117 4.94 -1.47 17.14
CA PRO A 117 4.60 -1.94 18.48
C PRO A 117 5.11 -0.95 19.54
N LYS A 118 4.42 -0.89 20.68
CA LYS A 118 4.78 0.02 21.78
C LYS A 118 6.19 -0.34 22.27
N GLY A 119 7.10 0.64 22.25
CA GLY A 119 8.49 0.47 22.67
C GLY A 119 9.44 -0.07 21.59
N GLU A 120 8.97 -0.34 20.37
CA GLU A 120 9.79 -0.90 19.27
C GLU A 120 9.93 0.06 18.07
N GLY A 121 9.66 1.34 18.29
CA GLY A 121 9.86 2.39 17.30
C GLY A 121 11.34 2.76 17.17
N PRO A 122 11.84 3.09 15.97
CA PRO A 122 13.20 3.64 15.80
C PRO A 122 13.33 5.07 16.33
N PHE A 123 12.24 5.64 16.86
CA PHE A 123 12.18 6.95 17.47
C PHE A 123 11.65 6.77 18.89
N ASP A 124 12.30 7.38 19.87
CA ASP A 124 11.78 7.55 21.22
C ASP A 124 10.56 8.48 21.13
N TYR A 125 9.40 7.93 20.81
CA TYR A 125 8.14 8.67 20.72
C TYR A 125 7.45 8.59 22.08
N ASP A 126 7.53 9.65 22.87
CA ASP A 126 6.69 9.81 24.06
C ASP A 126 5.29 10.27 23.64
N PRO A 127 4.22 9.49 23.92
CA PRO A 127 2.86 9.87 23.58
C PRO A 127 2.35 11.14 24.27
N GLN A 128 2.99 11.61 25.35
CA GLN A 128 2.49 12.73 26.17
C GLN A 128 2.96 14.12 25.69
N ASP A 129 4.12 14.22 25.06
CA ASP A 129 4.73 15.53 24.72
C ASP A 129 4.46 16.03 23.30
N GLY A 130 4.01 15.16 22.38
CA GLY A 130 3.78 15.54 20.98
C GLY A 130 5.02 16.04 20.24
N GLN A 131 6.20 15.91 20.85
CA GLN A 131 7.48 16.36 20.31
C GLN A 131 8.27 15.16 19.80
N LEU A 132 8.91 15.31 18.65
CA LEU A 132 9.94 14.38 18.20
C LEU A 132 11.13 14.55 19.17
N LEU A 133 11.23 13.71 20.21
CA LEU A 133 12.45 13.66 21.02
C LEU A 133 13.61 13.43 20.05
N ARG A 134 14.58 14.35 20.09
CA ARG A 134 15.74 14.49 19.18
C ARG A 134 16.03 13.22 18.37
N LEU A 135 16.13 13.35 17.05
CA LEU A 135 16.97 12.42 16.29
C LEU A 135 18.32 12.37 17.02
N PRO A 136 18.79 11.20 17.49
CA PRO A 136 20.09 11.14 18.13
C PRO A 136 21.07 11.75 17.12
N ALA A 137 21.79 12.78 17.56
CA ALA A 137 22.99 13.22 16.86
C ALA A 137 23.78 11.94 16.54
N ASN A 138 24.38 11.87 15.36
CA ASN A 138 25.03 10.69 14.79
C ASN A 138 26.28 10.21 15.58
N GLU A 139 26.28 10.37 16.89
CA GLU A 139 27.34 10.02 17.83
C GLU A 139 26.78 8.95 18.76
N GLY A 140 26.82 7.70 18.29
CA GLY A 140 26.62 6.53 19.14
C GLY A 140 25.17 6.07 19.30
N ALA A 141 24.49 5.76 18.19
CA ALA A 141 23.31 4.91 18.26
C ALA A 141 23.64 3.64 19.09
N PRO A 142 22.88 3.28 20.14
CA PRO A 142 23.10 2.03 20.82
C PRO A 142 22.96 0.92 19.78
N ARG A 143 23.99 0.07 19.68
CA ARG A 143 23.86 -1.21 18.98
C ARG A 143 22.81 -1.98 19.76
N VAL A 144 21.54 -1.86 19.35
CA VAL A 144 20.47 -2.69 19.89
C VAL A 144 20.91 -4.13 19.62
N ALA A 145 21.39 -4.81 20.66
CA ALA A 145 21.75 -6.20 20.56
C ALA A 145 20.49 -6.95 20.09
N PRO A 146 20.59 -7.86 19.10
CA PRO A 146 19.44 -8.68 18.74
C PRO A 146 18.95 -9.39 20.01
N PRO A 147 17.62 -9.45 20.25
CA PRO A 147 17.09 -10.09 21.44
C PRO A 147 17.61 -11.53 21.52
N ALA A 148 18.20 -11.89 22.66
CA ALA A 148 18.98 -13.12 22.87
C ALA A 148 18.14 -14.41 22.90
N HIS A 149 16.87 -14.37 22.50
CA HIS A 149 15.97 -15.52 22.43
C HIS A 149 14.76 -15.12 21.61
N ALA A 150 14.61 -15.73 20.44
CA ALA A 150 13.39 -15.63 19.65
C ALA A 150 12.33 -16.55 20.28
N PRO A 151 11.18 -16.04 20.76
CA PRO A 151 10.03 -16.90 20.95
C PRO A 151 9.61 -17.44 19.57
N GLN A 152 9.59 -18.76 19.44
CA GLN A 152 9.12 -19.45 18.24
C GLN A 152 7.62 -19.20 18.07
N GLY A 153 7.23 -18.66 16.92
CA GLY A 153 5.83 -18.49 16.54
C GLY A 153 5.39 -17.02 16.48
N LEU A 154 5.18 -16.53 15.25
CA LEU A 154 4.51 -15.28 14.87
C LEU A 154 5.21 -13.98 15.30
N ARG A 155 6.00 -13.41 14.38
CA ARG A 155 6.61 -12.07 14.55
C ARG A 155 5.56 -10.95 14.45
N PRO A 156 5.60 -9.91 15.30
CA PRO A 156 4.67 -8.78 15.23
C PRO A 156 4.95 -7.88 14.02
N TRP A 157 3.92 -7.64 13.20
CA TRP A 157 4.03 -6.97 11.89
C TRP A 157 4.04 -5.43 12.00
N ARG A 158 4.94 -4.76 11.25
CA ARG A 158 4.91 -3.30 11.03
C ARG A 158 3.70 -2.95 10.16
N THR A 159 2.92 -1.94 10.50
CA THR A 159 1.75 -1.55 9.70
C THR A 159 1.99 -0.20 9.02
N ARG A 160 1.71 -0.07 7.72
CA ARG A 160 1.82 1.19 6.98
C ARG A 160 0.45 1.70 6.58
N VAL A 161 0.21 2.98 6.78
CA VAL A 161 -0.97 3.72 6.30
C VAL A 161 -0.53 4.58 5.14
N ILE A 162 -1.11 4.35 3.97
CA ILE A 162 -0.82 5.06 2.73
C ILE A 162 -2.09 5.82 2.31
N ARG A 163 -1.92 7.07 1.90
CA ARG A 163 -2.98 7.93 1.40
C ARG A 163 -2.72 8.23 -0.07
N MET A 164 -3.76 8.13 -0.88
CA MET A 164 -3.74 8.48 -2.30
C MET A 164 -4.87 9.45 -2.60
N ALA A 165 -4.59 10.54 -3.31
CA ALA A 165 -5.62 11.40 -3.89
C ALA A 165 -5.73 11.10 -5.39
N GLY A 166 -6.87 10.57 -5.83
CA GLY A 166 -7.20 10.43 -7.25
C GLY A 166 -8.12 11.57 -7.67
N GLY A 167 -7.64 12.45 -8.55
CA GLY A 167 -8.49 13.43 -9.23
C GLY A 167 -9.17 12.79 -10.43
N VAL A 168 -10.50 12.84 -10.49
CA VAL A 168 -11.24 12.47 -11.69
C VAL A 168 -11.25 13.70 -12.61
N GLY A 169 -10.36 13.69 -13.60
CA GLY A 169 -10.32 14.69 -14.67
C GLY A 169 -9.11 15.61 -14.64
N THR A 170 -7.99 15.15 -15.22
CA THR A 170 -7.04 16.03 -15.91
C THR A 170 -6.41 15.24 -17.04
N ARG A 171 -6.61 15.74 -18.27
CA ARG A 171 -6.06 15.20 -19.52
C ARG A 171 -4.55 15.06 -19.39
N CYS A 172 -4.04 13.97 -19.97
CA CYS A 172 -2.63 13.78 -20.24
C CYS A 172 -2.02 15.01 -20.89
N LEU A 173 -1.08 15.65 -20.21
CA LEU A 173 0.05 16.32 -20.86
C LEU A 173 1.31 15.77 -20.20
N ALA A 174 1.86 14.74 -20.84
CA ALA A 174 3.22 14.32 -20.61
C ALA A 174 4.14 15.49 -20.97
N ARG A 175 4.98 15.92 -20.03
CA ARG A 175 6.22 16.62 -20.38
C ARG A 175 7.33 16.04 -19.52
N SER A 176 8.25 15.38 -20.23
CA SER A 176 9.47 14.77 -19.75
C SER A 176 10.30 15.76 -18.94
N PHE A 177 10.86 15.29 -17.82
CA PHE A 177 12.23 15.51 -17.39
C PHE A 177 12.67 14.31 -16.54
#